data_AF-A0A7V3HWC1-F1
#
_entry.id   AF-A0A7V3HWC1-F1
#
_cell.length_a   1.000
_cell.length_b   1.000
_cell.length_c   1.000
_cell.angle_alpha   90.00
_cell.angle_beta   90.00
_cell.angle_gamma   90.00
#
_symmetry.space_group_name_H-M   'P 1'
#
loop_
_entity.id
_entity.type
_entity.pdbx_description
1 polymer ?
#
loop_
_entity_poly.entity_id
_entity_poly.type
_entity_poly.pdbx_seq_one_letter_code
_entity_poly.pdbx_strand_id
1 'polypeptide(L)' 'MSEQNVYGASSSGPSRPLTKIRTHHLQKMKAEGHRWAMLTVYDYSTARVFDEAGIPVLLVG' A
#
# COMPACT_ATOMS: atom_id res chain seq x y z
N MET A 1 -2.24 34.24 -9.10
CA MET A 1 -1.85 33.90 -7.71
C MET A 1 -1.54 32.42 -7.69
N SER A 2 -0.30 32.08 -7.36
CA SER A 2 0.23 30.72 -7.32
C SER A 2 -0.27 30.01 -6.05
N GLU A 3 -1.19 29.07 -6.19
CA GLU A 3 -1.55 28.16 -5.09
C GLU A 3 -0.48 27.07 -4.99
N GLN A 4 0.54 27.34 -4.18
CA GLN A 4 1.48 26.35 -3.69
C GLN A 4 0.72 25.37 -2.80
N ASN A 5 0.74 24.07 -3.12
CA ASN A 5 0.21 23.04 -2.23
C ASN A 5 1.17 22.86 -1.04
N VAL A 6 0.82 23.46 0.12
CA VAL A 6 1.69 23.51 1.31
C VAL A 6 1.80 22.15 2.04
N TYR A 7 0.92 21.19 1.75
CA TYR A 7 1.00 19.83 2.31
C TYR A 7 0.77 18.76 1.24
N GLY A 8 1.87 18.28 0.65
CA GLY A 8 2.16 16.92 0.15
C GLY A 8 1.11 15.99 -0.48
N ALA A 9 -0.07 16.44 -0.90
CA ALA A 9 -1.01 15.57 -1.62
C ALA A 9 -0.74 15.66 -3.13
N SER A 10 0.11 14.77 -3.65
CA SER A 10 0.26 14.55 -5.09
C SER A 10 -0.94 13.77 -5.63
N SER A 11 -1.39 14.21 -6.80
CA SER A 11 -2.51 13.70 -7.59
C SER A 11 -2.58 12.18 -7.66
N SER A 12 -3.79 11.67 -7.40
CA SER A 12 -4.23 10.29 -7.57
C SER A 12 -3.78 9.71 -8.92
N GLY A 13 -2.75 8.87 -8.87
CA GLY A 13 -2.40 7.96 -9.96
C GLY A 13 -3.54 6.95 -10.19
N PRO A 14 -3.65 6.37 -11.40
CA PRO A 14 -4.74 5.47 -11.74
C PRO A 14 -4.82 4.33 -10.73
N SER A 15 -6.02 4.11 -10.19
CA SER A 15 -6.34 2.96 -9.34
C SER A 15 -6.14 1.70 -10.17
N ARG A 16 -4.94 1.12 -10.09
CA ARG A 16 -4.67 -0.19 -10.66
C ARG A 16 -5.52 -1.17 -9.85
N PRO A 17 -6.30 -2.06 -10.47
CA PRO A 17 -7.06 -3.05 -9.73
C PRO A 17 -6.10 -3.82 -8.83
N LEU A 18 -6.23 -3.60 -7.52
CA LEU A 18 -5.33 -4.18 -6.53
C LEU A 18 -5.57 -5.69 -6.54
N THR A 19 -4.56 -6.42 -6.97
CA THR A 19 -4.61 -7.88 -6.95
C THR A 19 -4.59 -8.32 -5.49
N LYS A 20 -5.61 -9.07 -5.07
CA LYS A 20 -5.70 -9.57 -3.69
C LYS A 20 -4.45 -10.37 -3.33
N ILE A 21 -3.68 -9.90 -2.35
CA ILE A 21 -2.47 -10.59 -1.89
C ILE A 21 -2.83 -11.87 -1.12
N ARG A 22 -2.06 -12.94 -1.36
CA ARG A 22 -2.22 -14.28 -0.79
C ARG A 22 -0.84 -14.83 -0.44
N THR A 23 -0.80 -15.86 0.40
CA THR A 23 0.45 -16.45 0.91
C THR A 23 1.42 -16.90 -0.20
N HIS A 24 0.91 -17.49 -1.29
CA HIS A 24 1.75 -17.91 -2.41
C HIS A 24 2.40 -16.74 -3.17
N HIS A 25 1.80 -15.54 -3.15
CA HIS A 25 2.45 -14.34 -3.70
C HIS A 25 3.69 -13.97 -2.89
N LEU A 26 3.60 -14.03 -1.56
CA LEU A 26 4.74 -13.74 -0.67
C LEU A 26 5.85 -14.79 -0.83
N GLN A 27 5.48 -16.06 -1.01
CA GLN A 27 6.44 -17.13 -1.29
C GLN A 27 7.17 -16.89 -2.62
N LYS A 28 6.45 -16.49 -3.67
CA LYS A 28 7.02 -16.12 -4.96
C LYS A 28 7.96 -14.92 -4.84
N MET A 29 7.53 -13.83 -4.18
CA MET A 29 8.37 -12.64 -3.97
C MET A 29 9.66 -12.99 -3.23
N LYS A 30 9.58 -13.87 -2.22
CA LYS A 30 10.77 -14.38 -1.52
C LYS A 30 11.71 -15.17 -2.44
N ALA A 31 11.16 -16.05 -3.29
CA ALA A 31 11.94 -16.84 -4.25
C ALA A 31 12.63 -15.95 -5.30
N GLU A 32 12.00 -14.84 -5.69
CA GLU A 32 12.53 -13.84 -6.61
C GLU A 32 13.52 -12.86 -5.94
N GLY A 33 13.73 -12.96 -4.62
CA GLY A 33 14.55 -12.02 -3.86
C GLY A 33 13.92 -10.61 -3.73
N HIS A 34 12.64 -10.48 -4.05
CA HIS A 34 11.91 -9.23 -3.97
C HIS A 34 11.43 -8.97 -2.54
N ARG A 35 11.93 -7.89 -1.93
CA ARG A 35 11.52 -7.45 -0.59
C ARG A 35 10.21 -6.69 -0.65
N TRP A 36 9.38 -6.83 0.39
CA TRP A 36 8.11 -6.11 0.52
C TRP A 36 8.01 -5.35 1.83
N ALA A 37 7.21 -4.29 1.81
CA ALA A 37 6.82 -3.56 3.00
C ALA A 37 5.67 -4.28 3.71
N MET A 38 5.70 -4.26 5.04
CA MET A 38 4.62 -4.70 5.92
C MET A 38 4.40 -3.62 6.98
N LEU A 39 3.15 -3.18 7.14
CA LEU A 39 2.80 -2.14 8.10
C LEU A 39 1.81 -2.68 9.13
N THR A 40 1.89 -2.17 10.37
CA THR A 40 0.88 -2.44 11.38
C THR A 40 -0.36 -1.58 11.14
N VAL A 41 -1.54 -2.13 11.46
CA VAL A 41 -2.81 -1.42 11.31
C VAL A 41 -3.82 -1.90 12.36
N TYR A 42 -4.66 -0.98 12.85
CA TYR A 42 -5.64 -1.26 13.91
C TYR A 42 -7.06 -0.81 13.57
N ASP A 43 -7.25 -0.04 12.49
CA ASP A 43 -8.55 0.52 12.11
C ASP A 43 -8.77 0.49 10.59
N TYR A 44 -10.05 0.64 10.20
CA TYR A 44 -10.48 0.59 8.81
C TYR A 44 -9.93 1.74 7.96
N SER A 45 -9.93 2.97 8.49
CA SER A 45 -9.57 4.16 7.73
C SER A 45 -8.10 4.09 7.32
N THR A 46 -7.23 3.70 8.25
CA THR A 46 -5.80 3.49 7.99
C THR A 46 -5.58 2.32 7.04
N ALA A 47 -6.29 1.21 7.21
CA ALA A 47 -6.18 0.04 6.33
C ALA A 47 -6.53 0.38 4.88
N ARG A 48 -7.59 1.18 4.67
CA ARG A 48 -8.01 1.62 3.33
C ARG A 48 -6.93 2.45 2.65
N VAL A 49 -6.34 3.42 3.35
CA VAL A 49 -5.28 4.26 2.79
C VAL A 49 -4.05 3.43 2.41
N PHE A 50 -3.67 2.45 3.23
CA PHE A 50 -2.53 1.58 2.93
C PHE A 50 -2.79 0.60 1.79
N ASP A 51 -4.03 0.11 1.64
CA ASP A 51 -4.45 -0.69 0.48
C ASP A 51 -4.34 0.14 -0.80
N GLU A 52 -4.88 1.37 -0.79
CA GLU A 52 -4.77 2.34 -1.91
C GLU A 52 -3.31 2.69 -2.24
N ALA A 53 -2.42 2.72 -1.24
CA ALA A 53 -0.99 2.93 -1.41
C ALA A 53 -0.22 1.68 -1.90
N GLY A 54 -0.89 0.53 -2.03
CA GLY A 54 -0.30 -0.71 -2.55
C GLY A 54 0.56 -1.48 -1.54
N ILE A 55 0.32 -1.31 -0.23
CA ILE A 55 1.02 -2.10 0.79
C ILE A 55 0.52 -3.55 0.76
N PRO A 56 1.39 -4.55 0.50
CA PRO A 56 0.93 -5.91 0.23
C PRO A 56 0.52 -6.68 1.49
N VAL A 57 1.00 -6.30 2.67
CA VAL A 57 0.70 -6.97 3.93
C VAL A 57 0.42 -5.95 5.03
N LEU A 58 -0.75 -6.08 5.66
CA LEU A 58 -1.14 -5.34 6.84
C LEU A 58 -1.24 -6.28 8.05
N LEU A 59 -0.54 -5.93 9.13
CA LEU A 59 -0.49 -6.71 10.36
C LEU A 59 -1.35 -6.03 11.43
N VAL A 60 -2.36 -6.74 11.93
CA VAL A 60 -3.02 -6.32 13.18
C VAL A 60 -2.19 -6.86 14.33
N GLY A 61 -1.50 -5.96 15.02
CA GLY A 61 -0.69 -6.28 16.20
C GLY A 61 -1.49 -6.40 17.48
#